data_AF-A0A090S947-F1
#
_entry.id   AF-A0A090S947-F1
#
_cell.length_a   1.000
_cell.length_b   1.000
_cell.length_c   1.000
_cell.angle_alpha   90.00
_cell.angle_beta   90.00
_cell.angle_gamma   90.00
#
_symmetry.space_group_name_H-M   'P 1'
#
loop_
_entity.id
_entity.type
_entity.pdbx_description
1 polymer ?
#
loop_
_entity_poly.entity_id
_entity_poly.type
_entity_poly.pdbx_seq_one_letter_code
_entity_poly.pdbx_strand_id
1 'polypeptide(L)'
;MTNKNKDEQIQSEDKQDVTTLAPENTQESIEPEAPTSEAESPQPKSPEFEEKQGKRGVKLGTAAIILALLLGGGMTFMMQKQAGDYEARIARLEAQIKASQSSLSSEMQQVQADTLEQAKTMTHKAEVVLDQQKKSIESLQLAVADVKGRRPNDWLLAEADYLVKLAGRKLFLEHDVVSATRLMESADQRIAALNDPSLVSLRQSMANDITKLRTVPLIDRDG
;
A
#
# COMPACT_ATOMS: atom_id res chain seq x y z
N MET A 1 39.40 -1.97 3.98
CA MET A 1 38.30 -2.92 3.72
C MET A 1 37.26 -2.14 2.91
N THR A 2 37.41 -2.05 1.58
CA THR A 2 36.85 -2.99 0.57
C THR A 2 35.32 -3.03 0.60
N ASN A 3 34.56 -2.85 -0.47
CA ASN A 3 34.84 -2.46 -1.85
C ASN A 3 33.50 -2.00 -2.44
N LYS A 4 33.56 -0.95 -3.26
CA LYS A 4 32.48 -0.42 -4.07
C LYS A 4 32.44 -1.29 -5.32
N ASN A 5 31.33 -1.98 -5.62
CA ASN A 5 31.22 -2.69 -6.90
C ASN A 5 29.88 -2.37 -7.57
N LYS A 6 29.97 -1.37 -8.43
CA LYS A 6 29.13 -1.06 -9.57
C LYS A 6 30.08 -1.19 -10.76
N ASP A 7 29.80 -2.09 -11.68
CA ASP A 7 30.20 -2.14 -13.10
C ASP A 7 29.51 -3.39 -13.68
N GLU A 8 28.51 -3.20 -14.53
CA GLU A 8 28.64 -3.28 -16.00
C GLU A 8 28.83 -4.73 -16.50
N GLN A 9 27.74 -5.30 -17.01
CA GLN A 9 27.81 -6.02 -18.29
C GLN A 9 26.46 -5.98 -19.00
N ILE A 10 26.44 -5.30 -20.15
CA ILE A 10 25.39 -5.27 -21.16
C ILE A 10 25.79 -6.24 -22.28
N GLN A 11 24.76 -6.77 -22.97
CA GLN A 11 24.73 -7.38 -24.32
C GLN A 11 24.86 -8.92 -24.32
N SER A 12 24.00 -9.71 -24.98
CA SER A 12 23.28 -9.43 -26.24
C SER A 12 21.98 -10.23 -26.42
N GLU A 13 21.02 -9.58 -27.09
CA GLU A 13 20.17 -10.07 -28.18
C GLU A 13 19.11 -11.18 -27.96
N ASP A 14 17.86 -10.77 -27.80
CA ASP A 14 16.80 -11.28 -28.69
C ASP A 14 15.91 -10.10 -29.15
N LYS A 15 15.68 -10.06 -30.45
CA LYS A 15 15.31 -8.90 -31.26
C LYS A 15 13.91 -9.18 -31.80
N GLN A 16 12.87 -8.67 -31.14
CA GLN A 16 11.53 -8.62 -31.74
C GLN A 16 11.25 -7.22 -32.24
N ASP A 17 11.35 -7.15 -33.56
CA ASP A 17 11.18 -6.02 -34.44
C ASP A 17 9.74 -5.52 -34.42
N VAL A 18 9.59 -4.21 -34.26
CA VAL A 18 8.33 -3.49 -34.41
C VAL A 18 8.12 -3.28 -35.90
N THR A 19 7.23 -4.06 -36.51
CA THR A 19 6.80 -3.85 -37.90
C THR A 19 5.33 -3.45 -37.95
N THR A 20 5.14 -2.16 -38.25
CA THR A 20 4.20 -1.60 -39.23
C THR A 20 2.69 -1.79 -39.02
N LEU A 21 2.05 -0.69 -38.61
CA LEU A 21 0.64 -0.39 -38.88
C LEU A 21 0.53 0.33 -40.24
N ALA A 22 -0.10 -0.31 -41.23
CA ALA A 22 -0.82 0.35 -42.32
C ALA A 22 -1.88 -0.62 -42.86
N PRO A 23 -3.15 -0.23 -43.02
CA PRO A 23 -4.21 -1.14 -43.43
C PRO A 23 -4.10 -1.41 -44.93
N GLU A 24 -4.02 -2.70 -45.25
CA GLU A 24 -4.06 -3.22 -46.60
C GLU A 24 -5.45 -3.03 -47.21
N ASN A 25 -5.40 -2.52 -48.43
CA ASN A 25 -6.46 -2.13 -49.33
C ASN A 25 -7.25 -3.35 -49.81
N THR A 26 -8.56 -3.42 -49.52
CA THR A 26 -9.49 -4.40 -50.07
C THR A 26 -9.62 -4.18 -51.58
N GLN A 27 -8.88 -4.96 -52.37
CA GLN A 27 -9.09 -5.12 -53.81
C GLN A 27 -10.27 -6.07 -54.04
N GLU A 28 -11.37 -5.49 -54.49
CA GLU A 28 -12.51 -6.20 -55.06
C GLU A 28 -12.15 -6.73 -56.45
N SER A 29 -12.56 -7.97 -56.66
CA SER A 29 -12.41 -8.82 -57.84
C SER A 29 -12.68 -8.11 -59.18
N ILE A 30 -11.72 -8.18 -60.10
CA ILE A 30 -11.92 -7.84 -61.51
C ILE A 30 -11.34 -8.99 -62.35
N GLU A 31 -12.21 -9.71 -63.05
CA GLU A 31 -11.88 -10.58 -64.18
C GLU A 31 -13.01 -10.47 -65.23
N PRO A 32 -12.77 -10.81 -66.50
CA PRO A 32 -12.36 -9.81 -67.48
C PRO A 32 -13.24 -9.88 -68.75
N GLU A 33 -13.57 -8.74 -69.36
CA GLU A 33 -13.90 -8.75 -70.80
C GLU A 33 -13.22 -7.57 -71.48
N ALA A 34 -12.10 -7.89 -72.13
CA ALA A 34 -11.50 -7.05 -73.14
C ALA A 34 -12.14 -7.36 -74.51
N PRO A 35 -12.28 -6.35 -75.38
CA PRO A 35 -13.10 -6.39 -76.59
C PRO A 35 -12.28 -6.81 -77.82
N THR A 36 -12.91 -7.52 -78.76
CA THR A 36 -12.39 -7.62 -80.14
C THR A 36 -13.55 -7.73 -81.13
N SER A 37 -13.86 -6.65 -81.83
CA SER A 37 -14.08 -6.76 -83.27
C SER A 37 -13.77 -5.42 -83.93
N GLU A 38 -13.10 -5.58 -85.05
CA GLU A 38 -12.22 -4.68 -85.78
C GLU A 38 -12.95 -3.96 -86.91
N ALA A 39 -12.38 -2.81 -87.32
CA ALA A 39 -12.66 -1.99 -88.49
C ALA A 39 -14.04 -1.29 -88.52
N GLU A 40 -14.18 -0.01 -88.82
CA GLU A 40 -13.53 0.73 -89.90
C GLU A 40 -13.69 2.24 -89.65
N SER A 41 -12.63 3.02 -89.89
CA SER A 41 -12.71 4.48 -89.98
C SER A 41 -13.27 4.87 -91.35
N PRO A 42 -14.10 5.91 -91.45
CA PRO A 42 -13.48 7.17 -91.85
C PRO A 42 -14.08 8.39 -91.11
N GLN A 43 -13.21 9.22 -90.53
CA GLN A 43 -13.47 10.66 -90.41
C GLN A 43 -13.24 11.33 -91.78
N PRO A 44 -13.63 12.60 -92.01
CA PRO A 44 -14.56 13.45 -91.28
C PRO A 44 -15.51 14.21 -92.23
N LYS A 45 -16.75 14.46 -91.83
CA LYS A 45 -17.48 15.65 -92.31
C LYS A 45 -18.26 16.21 -91.14
N SER A 46 -17.78 17.32 -90.61
CA SER A 46 -18.62 18.24 -89.86
C SER A 46 -19.78 18.66 -90.76
N PRO A 47 -21.05 18.43 -90.40
CA PRO A 47 -22.06 19.37 -90.74
C PRO A 47 -22.10 20.38 -89.58
N GLU A 48 -21.60 21.57 -89.88
CA GLU A 48 -22.04 22.79 -89.24
C GLU A 48 -23.57 22.77 -89.21
N PHE A 49 -24.15 22.36 -88.08
CA PHE A 49 -25.58 22.45 -87.85
C PHE A 49 -25.84 23.67 -86.99
N GLU A 50 -26.14 24.73 -87.73
CA GLU A 50 -26.86 25.92 -87.32
C GLU A 50 -27.68 25.70 -86.07
N GLU A 51 -27.43 26.60 -85.12
CA GLU A 51 -28.26 26.94 -83.98
C GLU A 51 -29.70 27.25 -84.44
N LYS A 52 -30.53 26.20 -84.62
CA LYS A 52 -31.97 26.37 -84.83
C LYS A 52 -32.68 26.28 -83.50
N GLN A 53 -32.73 27.45 -82.90
CA GLN A 53 -33.59 27.90 -81.81
C GLN A 53 -35.05 27.50 -82.04
N GLY A 54 -35.41 26.27 -81.64
CA GLY A 54 -36.79 25.81 -81.57
C GLY A 54 -37.32 25.99 -80.14
N LYS A 55 -38.39 26.76 -79.98
CA LYS A 55 -39.08 27.11 -78.70
C LYS A 55 -39.48 25.94 -77.76
N ARG A 56 -39.12 24.69 -78.08
CA ARG A 56 -39.25 23.50 -77.20
C ARG A 56 -38.03 23.29 -76.28
N GLY A 57 -36.82 23.66 -76.70
CA GLY A 57 -35.61 23.56 -75.86
C GLY A 57 -35.62 24.56 -74.70
N VAL A 58 -36.11 25.78 -74.94
CA VAL A 58 -36.24 26.82 -73.91
C VAL A 58 -37.24 26.41 -72.83
N LYS A 59 -38.35 25.76 -73.18
CA LYS A 59 -39.35 25.28 -72.20
C LYS A 59 -38.81 24.18 -71.28
N LEU A 60 -38.02 23.25 -71.83
CA LEU A 60 -37.33 22.22 -71.06
C LEU A 60 -36.21 22.81 -70.19
N GLY A 61 -35.46 23.79 -70.71
CA GLY A 61 -34.47 24.53 -69.93
C GLY A 61 -35.09 25.30 -68.76
N THR A 62 -36.21 26.00 -68.98
CA THR A 62 -36.93 26.68 -67.90
C THR A 62 -37.50 25.70 -66.88
N ALA A 63 -38.01 24.54 -67.31
CA ALA A 63 -38.50 23.50 -66.42
C ALA A 63 -37.36 22.91 -65.57
N ALA A 64 -36.19 22.67 -66.15
CA ALA A 64 -35.00 22.21 -65.45
C ALA A 64 -34.48 23.23 -64.43
N ILE A 65 -34.49 24.53 -64.76
CA ILE A 65 -34.08 25.60 -63.84
C ILE A 65 -35.06 25.70 -62.66
N ILE A 66 -36.37 25.63 -62.90
CA ILE A 66 -37.37 25.65 -61.82
C ILE A 66 -37.20 24.41 -60.92
N LEU A 67 -36.97 23.23 -61.51
CA LEU A 67 -36.74 22.01 -60.74
C LEU A 67 -35.45 22.10 -59.91
N ALA A 68 -34.37 22.63 -60.47
CA ALA A 68 -33.12 22.85 -59.75
C ALA A 68 -33.28 23.85 -58.59
N LEU A 69 -34.06 24.92 -58.79
CA LEU A 69 -34.37 25.89 -57.74
C LEU A 69 -35.26 25.30 -56.64
N LEU A 70 -36.24 24.47 -56.98
CA LEU A 70 -37.10 23.78 -56.01
C LEU A 70 -36.32 22.74 -55.20
N LEU A 71 -35.45 21.96 -55.85
CA LEU A 71 -34.59 20.99 -55.18
C LEU A 71 -33.54 21.69 -54.31
N GLY A 72 -32.88 22.75 -54.82
CA GLY A 72 -31.90 23.53 -54.05
C GLY A 72 -32.51 24.30 -52.87
N GLY A 73 -33.68 24.92 -53.06
CA GLY A 73 -34.41 25.62 -51.99
C GLY A 73 -35.02 24.65 -50.97
N GLY A 74 -35.56 23.52 -51.40
CA GLY A 74 -36.09 22.48 -50.52
C GLY A 74 -35.00 21.81 -49.67
N MET A 75 -33.84 21.52 -50.28
CA MET A 75 -32.70 20.91 -49.58
C MET A 75 -32.10 21.86 -48.54
N THR A 76 -31.94 23.15 -48.85
CA THR A 76 -31.43 24.14 -47.89
C THR A 76 -32.41 24.36 -46.73
N PHE A 77 -33.73 24.37 -46.99
CA PHE A 77 -34.75 24.50 -45.95
C PHE A 77 -34.78 23.30 -44.98
N MET A 78 -34.65 22.07 -45.49
CA MET A 78 -34.55 20.88 -44.63
C MET A 78 -33.26 20.87 -43.82
N MET A 79 -32.12 21.25 -44.43
CA MET A 79 -30.82 21.31 -43.74
C MET A 79 -30.80 22.36 -42.62
N GLN A 80 -31.47 23.50 -42.83
CA GLN A 80 -31.60 24.54 -41.80
C GLN A 80 -32.45 24.07 -40.61
N LYS A 81 -33.52 23.31 -40.84
CA LYS A 81 -34.29 22.68 -39.75
C LYS A 81 -33.44 21.69 -38.95
N GLN A 82 -32.64 20.87 -39.63
CA GLN A 82 -31.80 19.86 -38.98
C GLN A 82 -30.66 20.50 -38.16
N ALA A 83 -30.12 21.63 -38.62
CA ALA A 83 -29.09 22.39 -37.90
C ALA A 83 -29.54 22.83 -36.49
N GLY A 84 -30.79 23.26 -36.34
CA GLY A 84 -31.33 23.64 -35.03
C GLY A 84 -31.46 22.48 -34.04
N ASP A 85 -31.82 21.29 -34.53
CA ASP A 85 -31.88 20.08 -33.69
C ASP A 85 -30.49 19.65 -33.21
N TYR A 86 -29.45 19.81 -34.04
CA TYR A 86 -28.07 19.55 -33.65
C TYR A 86 -27.57 20.53 -32.60
N GLU A 87 -27.86 21.83 -32.75
CA GLU A 87 -27.48 22.85 -31.78
C GLU A 87 -28.17 22.61 -30.42
N ALA A 88 -29.47 22.27 -30.43
CA ALA A 88 -30.20 21.91 -29.22
C ALA A 88 -29.64 20.65 -28.54
N ARG A 89 -29.21 19.63 -29.31
CA ARG A 89 -28.55 18.43 -28.78
C ARG A 89 -27.20 18.79 -28.16
N ILE A 90 -26.38 19.58 -28.85
CA ILE A 90 -25.06 20.01 -28.35
C ILE A 90 -25.22 20.81 -27.06
N ALA A 91 -26.15 21.76 -27.01
CA ALA A 91 -26.42 22.54 -25.81
C ALA A 91 -26.88 21.67 -24.62
N ARG A 92 -27.70 20.64 -24.87
CA ARG A 92 -28.09 19.67 -23.84
C ARG A 92 -26.92 18.81 -23.37
N LEU A 93 -26.07 18.36 -24.28
CA LEU A 93 -24.87 17.60 -23.95
C LEU A 93 -23.90 18.45 -23.11
N GLU A 94 -23.69 19.72 -23.50
CA GLU A 94 -22.84 20.64 -22.74
C GLU A 94 -23.41 20.91 -21.34
N ALA A 95 -24.72 21.10 -21.23
CA ALA A 95 -25.40 21.24 -19.94
C ALA A 95 -25.26 19.99 -19.06
N GLN A 96 -25.38 18.78 -19.65
CA GLN A 96 -25.16 17.52 -18.92
C GLN A 96 -23.71 17.36 -18.48
N ILE A 97 -22.74 17.71 -19.33
CA ILE A 97 -21.31 17.66 -18.98
C ILE A 97 -21.02 18.64 -17.84
N LYS A 98 -21.53 19.88 -17.91
CA LYS A 98 -21.36 20.87 -16.83
C LYS A 98 -22.02 20.42 -15.53
N ALA A 99 -23.23 19.86 -15.60
CA ALA A 99 -23.92 19.32 -14.42
C ALA A 99 -23.15 18.15 -13.80
N SER A 100 -22.65 17.22 -14.64
CA SER A 100 -21.84 16.09 -14.19
C SER A 100 -20.52 16.55 -13.58
N GLN A 101 -19.83 17.52 -14.20
CA GLN A 101 -18.60 18.09 -13.68
C GLN A 101 -18.82 18.80 -12.35
N SER A 102 -19.90 19.57 -12.22
CA SER A 102 -20.27 20.21 -10.96
C SER A 102 -20.58 19.17 -9.87
N SER A 103 -21.35 18.12 -10.19
CA SER A 103 -21.66 17.03 -9.26
C SER A 103 -20.38 16.33 -8.79
N LEU A 104 -19.49 16.01 -9.73
CA LEU A 104 -18.22 15.35 -9.43
C LEU A 104 -17.30 16.23 -8.57
N SER A 105 -17.26 17.54 -8.83
CA SER A 105 -16.49 18.47 -8.00
C SER A 105 -17.03 18.58 -6.57
N SER A 106 -18.36 18.58 -6.41
CA SER A 106 -19.03 18.62 -5.12
C SER A 106 -18.78 17.32 -4.34
N GLU A 107 -18.89 16.17 -5.01
CA GLU A 107 -18.63 14.87 -4.41
C GLU A 107 -17.17 14.72 -3.99
N MET A 108 -16.22 15.15 -4.82
CA MET A 108 -14.80 15.19 -4.47
C MET A 108 -14.53 16.07 -3.24
N GLN A 109 -15.17 17.24 -3.16
CA GLN A 109 -15.01 18.14 -2.01
C GLN A 109 -15.60 17.53 -0.73
N GLN A 110 -16.73 16.84 -0.84
CA GLN A 110 -17.34 16.13 0.28
C GLN A 110 -16.47 14.96 0.75
N VAL A 111 -15.99 14.12 -0.18
CA VAL A 111 -15.08 13.01 0.14
C VAL A 111 -13.79 13.53 0.78
N GLN A 112 -13.24 14.64 0.30
CA GLN A 112 -12.06 15.25 0.91
C GLN A 112 -12.33 15.76 2.34
N ALA A 113 -13.50 16.35 2.59
CA ALA A 113 -13.90 16.77 3.93
C ALA A 113 -14.08 15.57 4.87
N ASP A 114 -14.81 14.54 4.43
CA ASP A 114 -15.09 13.33 5.21
C ASP A 114 -13.80 12.56 5.52
N THR A 115 -12.90 12.42 4.55
CA THR A 115 -11.59 11.75 4.76
C THR A 115 -10.72 12.52 5.74
N LEU A 116 -10.73 13.87 5.69
CA LEU A 116 -9.98 14.70 6.62
C LEU A 116 -10.56 14.64 8.04
N GLU A 117 -11.89 14.57 8.18
CA GLU A 117 -12.54 14.35 9.48
C GLU A 117 -12.23 12.95 10.03
N GLN A 118 -12.32 11.91 9.21
CA GLN A 118 -11.95 10.55 9.60
C GLN A 118 -10.48 10.45 10.00
N ALA A 119 -9.57 11.08 9.26
CA ALA A 119 -8.15 11.12 9.61
C ALA A 119 -7.90 11.82 10.96
N LYS A 120 -8.58 12.95 11.21
CA LYS A 120 -8.51 13.67 12.49
C LYS A 120 -9.05 12.82 13.64
N THR A 121 -10.20 12.18 13.47
CA THR A 121 -10.79 11.34 14.53
C THR A 121 -9.95 10.11 14.83
N MET A 122 -9.36 9.47 13.81
CA MET A 122 -8.42 8.35 14.00
C MET A 122 -7.16 8.80 14.74
N THR A 123 -6.59 9.94 14.37
CA THR A 123 -5.41 10.50 15.04
C THR A 123 -5.71 10.82 16.49
N HIS A 124 -6.84 11.47 16.77
CA HIS A 124 -7.25 11.79 18.13
C HIS A 124 -7.50 10.54 18.98
N LYS A 125 -8.17 9.51 18.42
CA LYS A 125 -8.35 8.22 19.11
C LYS A 125 -7.01 7.54 19.42
N ALA A 126 -6.08 7.54 18.46
CA ALA A 126 -4.75 6.98 18.65
C ALA A 126 -3.99 7.71 19.77
N GLU A 127 -4.08 9.04 19.81
CA GLU A 127 -3.44 9.87 20.84
C GLU A 127 -4.02 9.62 22.23
N VAL A 128 -5.36 9.51 22.35
CA VAL A 128 -6.03 9.15 23.61
C VAL A 128 -5.62 7.76 24.10
N VAL A 129 -5.59 6.77 23.19
CA VAL A 129 -5.15 5.41 23.53
C VAL A 129 -3.70 5.41 24.00
N LEU A 130 -2.83 6.17 23.33
CA LEU A 130 -1.41 6.25 23.68
C LEU A 130 -1.21 6.93 25.04
N ASP A 131 -1.93 8.01 25.34
CA ASP A 131 -1.91 8.65 26.66
C ASP A 131 -2.41 7.70 27.76
N GLN A 132 -3.48 6.95 27.49
CA GLN A 132 -4.00 5.95 28.43
C GLN A 132 -2.99 4.81 28.67
N GLN A 133 -2.33 4.32 27.63
CA GLN A 133 -1.28 3.31 27.74
C GLN A 133 -0.09 3.85 28.54
N LYS A 134 0.34 5.09 28.29
CA LYS A 134 1.44 5.73 29.03
C LYS A 134 1.12 5.81 30.52
N LYS A 135 -0.08 6.27 30.88
CA LYS A 135 -0.56 6.31 32.28
C LYS A 135 -0.62 4.91 32.91
N SER A 136 -1.08 3.92 32.17
CA SER A 136 -1.10 2.52 32.65
C SER A 136 0.30 1.97 32.88
N ILE A 137 1.26 2.28 32.01
CA ILE A 137 2.65 1.86 32.17
C ILE A 137 3.25 2.54 33.41
N GLU A 138 3.01 3.84 33.59
CA GLU A 138 3.49 4.59 34.76
C GLU A 138 2.90 4.05 36.06
N SER A 139 1.60 3.74 36.11
CA SER A 139 0.96 3.15 37.30
C SER A 139 1.49 1.75 37.59
N LEU A 140 1.74 0.94 36.56
CA LEU A 140 2.37 -0.37 36.71
C LEU A 140 3.80 -0.26 37.22
N GLN A 141 4.58 0.70 36.71
CA GLN A 141 5.93 0.95 37.20
C GLN A 141 5.93 1.36 38.68
N LEU A 142 5.02 2.25 39.08
CA LEU A 142 4.82 2.65 40.47
C LEU A 142 4.40 1.46 41.34
N ALA A 143 3.45 0.64 40.89
CA ALA A 143 3.02 -0.57 41.61
C ALA A 143 4.17 -1.58 41.76
N VAL A 144 4.96 -1.79 40.70
CA VAL A 144 6.15 -2.66 40.75
C VAL A 144 7.21 -2.08 41.69
N ALA A 145 7.42 -0.77 41.68
CA ALA A 145 8.34 -0.11 42.61
C ALA A 145 7.85 -0.20 44.06
N ASP A 146 6.55 -0.04 44.34
CA ASP A 146 5.97 -0.21 45.68
C ASP A 146 6.08 -1.66 46.16
N VAL A 147 5.81 -2.64 45.29
CA VAL A 147 6.01 -4.06 45.61
C VAL A 147 7.50 -4.36 45.88
N LYS A 148 8.40 -3.85 45.05
CA LYS A 148 9.86 -4.00 45.26
C LYS A 148 10.37 -3.25 46.50
N GLY A 149 9.70 -2.18 46.91
CA GLY A 149 10.06 -1.39 48.09
C GLY A 149 9.52 -1.99 49.39
N ARG A 150 8.31 -2.57 49.38
CA ARG A 150 7.65 -3.11 50.58
C ARG A 150 7.90 -4.60 50.83
N ARG A 151 8.34 -5.37 49.82
CA ARG A 151 8.58 -6.83 49.94
C ARG A 151 9.98 -7.37 49.59
N PRO A 152 11.07 -6.58 49.51
CA PRO A 152 12.39 -7.16 49.31
C PRO A 152 12.78 -8.00 50.54
N ASN A 153 12.31 -7.61 51.73
CA ASN A 153 12.66 -8.26 52.99
C ASN A 153 12.07 -9.67 53.14
N ASP A 154 10.80 -9.86 52.77
CA ASP A 154 10.15 -11.17 52.89
C ASP A 154 10.79 -12.22 51.95
N TRP A 155 11.14 -11.82 50.72
CA TRP A 155 11.82 -12.71 49.79
C TRP A 155 13.27 -13.00 50.23
N LEU A 156 14.02 -11.98 50.66
CA LEU A 156 15.39 -12.16 51.16
C LEU A 156 15.44 -13.09 52.37
N LEU A 157 14.45 -13.00 53.28
CA LEU A 157 14.34 -13.87 54.44
C LEU A 157 13.99 -15.31 54.04
N ALA A 158 13.04 -15.50 53.11
CA ALA A 158 12.68 -16.82 52.60
C ALA A 158 13.86 -17.50 51.87
N GLU A 159 14.62 -16.73 51.10
CA GLU A 159 15.83 -17.21 50.43
C GLU A 159 16.91 -17.62 51.43
N ALA A 160 17.13 -16.82 52.49
CA ALA A 160 18.08 -17.17 53.55
C ALA A 160 17.68 -18.48 54.25
N ASP A 161 16.41 -18.64 54.62
CA ASP A 161 15.88 -19.88 55.23
C ASP A 161 16.09 -21.10 54.31
N TYR A 162 15.82 -20.95 53.02
CA TYR A 162 16.07 -22.00 52.04
C TYR A 162 17.55 -22.40 51.97
N LEU A 163 18.45 -21.42 51.89
CA LEU A 163 19.90 -21.66 51.82
C LEU A 163 20.42 -22.36 53.08
N VAL A 164 19.92 -22.01 54.27
CA VAL A 164 20.28 -22.68 55.54
C VAL A 164 19.80 -24.13 55.54
N LYS A 165 18.56 -24.39 55.11
CA LYS A 165 18.03 -25.77 55.00
C LYS A 165 18.82 -26.60 54.00
N LEU A 166 19.19 -26.02 52.87
CA LEU A 166 20.02 -26.69 51.86
C LEU A 166 21.43 -26.96 52.38
N ALA A 167 22.04 -26.03 53.13
CA ALA A 167 23.32 -26.22 53.78
C ALA A 167 23.28 -27.39 54.78
N GLY A 168 22.23 -27.44 55.61
CA GLY A 168 22.02 -28.55 56.55
C GLY A 168 21.86 -29.89 55.84
N ARG A 169 21.14 -29.93 54.71
CA ARG A 169 21.00 -31.12 53.88
C ARG A 169 22.35 -31.57 53.30
N LYS A 170 23.13 -30.65 52.72
CA LYS A 170 24.46 -30.93 52.18
C LYS A 170 25.41 -31.46 53.25
N LEU A 171 25.37 -30.86 54.44
CA LEU A 171 26.20 -31.28 55.56
C LEU A 171 25.81 -32.66 56.10
N PHE A 172 24.52 -32.90 56.35
CA PHE A 172 24.06 -34.10 57.04
C PHE A 172 23.95 -35.32 56.12
N LEU A 173 23.50 -35.13 54.87
CA LEU A 173 23.31 -36.25 53.93
C LEU A 173 24.56 -36.53 53.10
N GLU A 174 25.23 -35.48 52.64
CA GLU A 174 26.33 -35.61 51.68
C GLU A 174 27.70 -35.47 52.36
N HIS A 175 27.75 -35.06 53.64
CA HIS A 175 28.99 -34.73 54.36
C HIS A 175 29.83 -33.68 53.62
N ASP A 176 29.17 -32.87 52.78
CA ASP A 176 29.81 -31.84 51.96
C ASP A 176 29.87 -30.54 52.76
N VAL A 177 30.93 -30.43 53.57
CA VAL A 177 31.21 -29.27 54.41
C VAL A 177 31.50 -28.03 53.56
N VAL A 178 32.13 -28.19 52.40
CA VAL A 178 32.52 -27.07 51.53
C VAL A 178 31.27 -26.41 50.97
N SER A 179 30.38 -27.18 50.35
CA SER A 179 29.11 -26.65 49.82
C SER A 179 28.22 -26.11 50.95
N ALA A 180 28.14 -26.81 52.08
CA ALA A 180 27.38 -26.32 53.24
C ALA A 180 27.89 -24.97 53.74
N THR A 181 29.21 -24.78 53.80
CA THR A 181 29.83 -23.51 54.19
C THR A 181 29.48 -22.40 53.20
N ARG A 182 29.59 -22.66 51.89
CA ARG A 182 29.23 -21.67 50.85
C ARG A 182 27.75 -21.27 50.87
N LEU A 183 26.87 -22.23 51.13
CA LEU A 183 25.44 -21.98 51.27
C LEU A 183 25.14 -21.14 52.52
N MET A 184 25.80 -21.43 53.64
CA MET A 184 25.67 -20.65 54.87
C MET A 184 26.21 -19.22 54.74
N GLU A 185 27.34 -19.03 54.04
CA GLU A 185 27.87 -17.70 53.67
C GLU A 185 26.88 -16.92 52.82
N SER A 186 26.26 -17.59 51.83
CA SER A 186 25.24 -16.97 50.98
C SER A 186 24.00 -16.57 51.79
N ALA A 187 23.59 -17.40 52.75
CA ALA A 187 22.49 -17.08 53.65
C ALA A 187 22.80 -15.86 54.54
N ASP A 188 24.00 -15.77 55.14
CA ASP A 188 24.41 -14.59 55.93
C ASP A 188 24.40 -13.30 55.08
N GLN A 189 24.83 -13.38 53.81
CA GLN A 189 24.74 -12.24 52.89
C GLN A 189 23.28 -11.80 52.62
N ARG A 190 22.34 -12.75 52.48
CA ARG A 190 20.91 -12.43 52.31
C ARG A 190 20.35 -11.77 53.56
N ILE A 191 20.71 -12.24 54.75
CA ILE A 191 20.33 -11.61 56.03
C ILE A 191 20.98 -10.22 56.18
N ALA A 192 22.24 -10.04 55.78
CA ALA A 192 22.90 -8.74 55.82
C ALA A 192 22.25 -7.72 54.89
N ALA A 193 21.75 -8.15 53.73
CA ALA A 193 21.03 -7.31 52.78
C ALA A 193 19.68 -6.77 53.31
N LEU A 194 19.11 -7.39 54.36
CA LEU A 194 17.90 -6.90 55.03
C LEU A 194 18.13 -5.59 55.79
N ASN A 195 19.37 -5.30 56.19
CA ASN A 195 19.78 -4.10 56.93
C ASN A 195 18.92 -3.83 58.20
N ASP A 196 18.50 -4.89 58.89
CA ASP A 196 17.67 -4.82 60.10
C ASP A 196 18.51 -5.06 61.38
N PRO A 197 18.61 -4.08 62.31
CA PRO A 197 19.34 -4.22 63.57
C PRO A 197 18.84 -5.34 64.48
N SER A 198 17.57 -5.75 64.37
CA SER A 198 17.03 -6.85 65.19
C SER A 198 17.66 -8.21 64.87
N LEU A 199 18.23 -8.36 63.67
CA LEU A 199 18.84 -9.60 63.17
C LEU A 199 20.33 -9.73 63.52
N VAL A 200 20.92 -8.77 64.24
CA VAL A 200 22.35 -8.79 64.61
C VAL A 200 22.72 -10.04 65.40
N SER A 201 21.86 -10.45 66.34
CA SER A 201 22.06 -11.69 67.13
C SER A 201 22.05 -12.95 66.24
N LEU A 202 21.12 -13.01 65.28
CA LEU A 202 21.05 -14.10 64.31
C LEU A 202 22.33 -14.18 63.46
N ARG A 203 22.80 -13.02 62.95
CA ARG A 203 24.05 -12.95 62.17
C ARG A 203 25.28 -13.39 62.96
N GLN A 204 25.36 -13.05 64.25
CA GLN A 204 26.44 -13.54 65.11
C GLN A 204 26.39 -15.06 65.26
N SER A 205 25.20 -15.65 65.45
CA SER A 205 25.05 -17.10 65.50
C SER A 205 25.47 -17.76 64.18
N MET A 206 25.04 -17.21 63.04
CA MET A 206 25.42 -17.71 61.72
C MET A 206 26.93 -17.61 61.48
N ALA A 207 27.57 -16.50 61.84
CA ALA A 207 29.01 -16.33 61.71
C ALA A 207 29.79 -17.36 62.56
N ASN A 208 29.31 -17.65 63.77
CA ASN A 208 29.88 -18.70 64.61
C ASN A 208 29.74 -20.07 63.96
N ASP A 209 28.58 -20.40 63.39
CA ASP A 209 28.35 -21.69 62.75
C ASP A 209 29.14 -21.85 61.45
N ILE A 210 29.26 -20.80 60.64
CA ILE A 210 30.17 -20.75 59.47
C ILE A 210 31.61 -21.03 59.92
N THR A 211 32.05 -20.41 61.01
CA THR A 211 33.40 -20.61 61.56
C THR A 211 33.60 -22.06 62.00
N LYS A 212 32.62 -22.65 62.68
CA LYS A 212 32.67 -24.09 63.05
C LYS A 212 32.77 -24.98 61.82
N LEU A 213 31.96 -24.73 60.78
CA LEU A 213 32.01 -25.50 59.54
C LEU A 213 33.40 -25.42 58.88
N ARG A 214 34.02 -24.25 58.87
CA ARG A 214 35.40 -24.07 58.35
C ARG A 214 36.46 -24.81 59.17
N THR A 215 36.21 -25.09 60.44
CA THR A 215 37.15 -25.85 61.30
C THR A 215 36.99 -27.36 61.20
N VAL A 216 35.93 -27.84 60.52
CA VAL A 216 35.75 -29.28 60.32
C VAL A 216 36.85 -29.80 59.37
N PRO A 217 37.59 -30.87 59.74
CA PRO A 217 38.60 -31.45 58.86
C PRO A 217 37.99 -31.93 57.55
N LEU A 218 38.56 -31.52 56.42
CA LEU A 218 38.20 -32.06 55.11
C LEU A 218 38.73 -33.49 55.04
N ILE A 219 37.84 -34.47 55.08
CA ILE A 219 38.19 -35.87 54.80
C ILE A 219 38.33 -35.97 53.27
N ASP A 220 39.53 -36.26 52.81
CA ASP A 220 39.81 -36.54 51.40
C ASP A 220 39.02 -37.79 50.96
N ARG A 221 38.19 -37.66 49.92
CA ARG A 221 37.32 -38.72 49.39
C ARG A 221 37.61 -39.08 47.94
N ASP A 222 38.72 -38.60 47.39
CA ASP A 222 39.18 -38.96 46.05
C ASP A 222 40.27 -40.04 46.18
N GLY A 223 39.84 -41.30 46.36
CA GLY A 223 40.68 -42.50 46.38
C GLY A 223 40.34 -43.46 45.25
#